data_AF-Q88EP0-F1
#
_entry.id   AF-Q88EP0-F1
#
_cell.length_a   1.000
_cell.length_b   1.000
_cell.length_c   1.000
_cell.angle_alpha   90.00
_cell.angle_beta   90.00
_cell.angle_gamma   90.00
#
_symmetry.space_group_name_H-M   'P 1'
#
loop_
_entity.id
_entity.type
_entity.pdbx_description
1 polymer ?
#
loop_
_entity_poly.entity_id
_entity_poly.type
_entity_poly.pdbx_seq_one_letter_code
_entity_poly.pdbx_strand_id
1 'polypeptide(L)'
;MPTSILFQLEHGAVALNGVTNYVVLNCLQWKSPHLEMLASAAKQSFAVIYENELDQELIDYLERVHLQGAMSAVKLIIANDDQLYVFLDGQIPSSALPALESVWETALESDHSNPWRVGFASVDELYTGCSDCIFWPCAKDVLESHPLGLTEFMDSDARPLSNYNPSKDSSTSVHEMAKHLGPTQNEHKQLIDKYLPVSAKQEILRSCCIHALLTDGIRAHEITNLMVGAIFVSHYEYGLAVTRHKTLESQELAQSSQKSAALILSHIKLNDLSDGDFLFPSKYSPERPMSRRELELAIHPRVIEKHLSFLRKRHNECPEFATKDVASSIAHLMGHHSPGIVQHYLSAHQARRSISCLMANTNNPS
;
A
#
# COMPACT_ATOMS: atom_id res chain seq x y z
N MET A 1 -7.40 14.87 -8.66
CA MET A 1 -7.61 14.15 -7.39
C MET A 1 -6.72 12.91 -7.38
N PRO A 2 -5.60 12.96 -6.65
CA PRO A 2 -4.63 11.88 -6.53
C PRO A 2 -5.19 10.71 -5.72
N THR A 3 -4.57 9.53 -5.83
CA THR A 3 -5.05 8.32 -5.14
C THR A 3 -3.99 7.75 -4.21
N SER A 4 -4.12 8.09 -2.93
CA SER A 4 -3.36 7.45 -1.84
C SER A 4 -3.91 6.05 -1.52
N ILE A 5 -3.06 5.19 -0.97
CA ILE A 5 -3.45 3.90 -0.39
C ILE A 5 -3.52 3.99 1.15
N LEU A 6 -2.84 4.98 1.75
CA LEU A 6 -2.75 5.19 3.19
C LEU A 6 -3.76 6.24 3.70
N PHE A 7 -4.09 7.23 2.89
CA PHE A 7 -5.06 8.29 3.19
C PHE A 7 -6.43 8.00 2.56
N GLN A 8 -7.46 7.88 3.39
CA GLN A 8 -8.85 7.89 2.96
C GLN A 8 -9.37 9.35 2.91
N LEU A 9 -10.08 9.68 1.84
CA LEU A 9 -10.81 10.94 1.70
C LEU A 9 -12.05 10.92 2.62
N GLU A 10 -12.11 11.83 3.58
CA GLU A 10 -13.24 11.99 4.51
C GLU A 10 -14.19 13.10 4.04
N HIS A 11 -13.63 14.24 3.61
CA HIS A 11 -14.36 15.29 2.91
C HIS A 11 -13.67 15.58 1.57
N GLY A 12 -14.45 15.57 0.50
CA GLY A 12 -13.98 15.89 -0.85
C GLY A 12 -13.56 17.34 -1.02
N ALA A 13 -13.09 17.69 -2.23
CA ALA A 13 -12.62 19.04 -2.53
C ALA A 13 -13.73 20.09 -2.34
N VAL A 14 -13.50 21.03 -1.43
CA VAL A 14 -14.39 22.18 -1.15
C VAL A 14 -13.61 23.47 -1.40
N ALA A 15 -14.19 24.37 -2.20
CA ALA A 15 -13.61 25.68 -2.48
C ALA A 15 -13.90 26.66 -1.33
N LEU A 16 -12.89 27.43 -0.91
CA LEU A 16 -12.96 28.35 0.23
C LEU A 16 -13.24 29.79 -0.22
N ASN A 17 -12.50 30.28 -1.22
CA ASN A 17 -12.61 31.65 -1.73
C ASN A 17 -12.73 31.73 -3.27
N GLY A 18 -12.87 30.58 -3.95
CA GLY A 18 -12.90 30.47 -5.41
C GLY A 18 -11.52 30.33 -6.08
N VAL A 19 -10.43 30.46 -5.32
CA VAL A 19 -9.05 30.15 -5.74
C VAL A 19 -8.52 28.96 -4.94
N THR A 20 -8.56 29.02 -3.61
CA THR A 20 -8.15 27.91 -2.74
C THR A 20 -9.24 26.87 -2.54
N ASN A 21 -8.80 25.63 -2.46
CA ASN A 21 -9.58 24.43 -2.19
C ASN A 21 -9.00 23.71 -0.96
N TYR A 22 -9.80 22.86 -0.32
CA TYR A 22 -9.29 21.91 0.66
C TYR A 22 -9.92 20.54 0.55
N VAL A 23 -9.21 19.53 1.03
CA VAL A 23 -9.73 18.19 1.34
C VAL A 23 -9.50 17.86 2.80
N VAL A 24 -10.32 16.99 3.38
CA VAL A 24 -10.02 16.35 4.67
C VAL A 24 -9.70 14.89 4.42
N LEU A 25 -8.51 14.48 4.86
CA LEU A 25 -7.97 13.14 4.74
C LEU A 25 -7.89 12.49 6.13
N ASN A 26 -8.00 11.17 6.19
CA ASN A 26 -7.70 10.42 7.41
C ASN A 26 -6.85 9.17 7.13
N CYS A 27 -6.20 8.67 8.17
CA CYS A 27 -5.38 7.46 8.13
C CYS A 27 -5.27 6.81 9.52
N LEU A 28 -4.82 5.56 9.57
CA LEU A 28 -4.46 4.88 10.82
C LEU A 28 -3.03 5.22 11.21
N GLN A 29 -2.81 5.58 12.47
CA GLN A 29 -1.52 6.02 12.99
C GLN A 29 -1.14 5.20 14.23
N TRP A 30 0.15 4.85 14.32
CA TRP A 30 0.73 4.03 15.39
C TRP A 30 1.69 4.79 16.29
N LYS A 31 1.99 6.07 15.98
CA LYS A 31 2.74 6.97 16.85
C LYS A 31 1.86 8.03 17.50
N SER A 32 2.19 8.43 18.73
CA SER A 32 1.66 9.64 19.38
C SER A 32 2.24 10.89 18.70
N PRO A 33 1.70 12.10 18.97
CA PRO A 33 2.28 13.36 18.50
C PRO A 33 3.73 13.60 18.98
N HIS A 34 4.19 12.83 19.98
CA HIS A 34 5.56 12.83 20.50
C HIS A 34 6.48 11.80 19.82
N LEU A 35 6.03 11.17 18.73
CA LEU A 35 6.69 10.06 18.02
C LEU A 35 6.88 8.76 18.83
N GLU A 36 6.21 8.63 19.97
CA GLU A 36 6.19 7.40 20.79
C GLU A 36 5.23 6.35 20.22
N MET A 37 5.54 5.06 20.34
CA MET A 37 4.64 4.00 19.87
C MET A 37 3.39 3.85 20.74
N LEU A 38 2.21 3.86 20.11
CA LEU A 38 0.92 3.63 20.75
C LEU A 38 0.67 2.13 20.97
N ALA A 39 -0.10 1.79 22.01
CA ALA A 39 -0.52 0.41 22.30
C ALA A 39 -1.59 -0.11 21.32
N SER A 40 -2.29 0.78 20.62
CA SER A 40 -3.30 0.53 19.60
C SER A 40 -3.18 1.57 18.49
N ALA A 41 -3.72 1.28 17.31
CA ALA A 41 -3.83 2.29 16.26
C ALA A 41 -4.84 3.39 16.67
N ALA A 42 -4.61 4.60 16.19
CA ALA A 42 -5.48 5.76 16.34
C ALA A 42 -5.87 6.31 14.95
N LYS A 43 -7.02 6.99 14.84
CA LYS A 43 -7.42 7.69 13.61
C LYS A 43 -6.80 9.09 13.61
N GLN A 44 -5.87 9.35 12.70
CA GLN A 44 -5.43 10.71 12.38
C GLN A 44 -6.36 11.28 11.32
N SER A 45 -6.95 12.46 11.57
CA SER A 45 -7.71 13.22 10.58
C SER A 45 -7.03 14.58 10.36
N PHE A 46 -6.72 14.95 9.12
CA PHE A 46 -6.00 16.20 8.81
C PHE A 46 -6.55 16.84 7.53
N ALA A 47 -6.47 18.16 7.44
CA ALA A 47 -6.85 18.88 6.23
C ALA A 47 -5.62 19.23 5.37
N VAL A 48 -5.82 19.31 4.06
CA VAL A 48 -4.83 19.87 3.12
C VAL A 48 -5.51 20.96 2.30
N ILE A 49 -5.04 22.20 2.45
CA ILE A 49 -5.39 23.35 1.60
C ILE A 49 -4.39 23.43 0.45
N TYR A 50 -4.88 23.69 -0.76
CA TYR A 50 -4.09 23.88 -1.98
C TYR A 50 -4.81 24.88 -2.90
N GLU A 51 -4.09 25.52 -3.82
CA GLU A 51 -4.71 26.41 -4.80
C GLU A 51 -5.35 25.60 -5.95
N ASN A 52 -4.53 25.20 -6.93
CA ASN A 52 -4.99 24.69 -8.23
C ASN A 52 -5.52 23.25 -8.16
N GLU A 53 -4.62 22.27 -8.08
CA GLU A 53 -4.97 20.87 -7.82
C GLU A 53 -4.04 20.27 -6.76
N LEU A 54 -4.44 19.12 -6.23
CA LEU A 54 -3.67 18.40 -5.22
C LEU A 54 -2.76 17.42 -5.95
N ASP A 55 -1.45 17.69 -5.97
CA ASP A 55 -0.50 16.88 -6.74
C ASP A 55 -0.27 15.49 -6.14
N GLN A 56 -0.06 14.49 -7.01
CA GLN A 56 0.29 13.13 -6.57
C GLN A 56 1.66 13.11 -5.86
N GLU A 57 2.61 13.94 -6.28
CA GLU A 57 3.94 14.03 -5.65
C GLU A 57 3.87 14.52 -4.21
N LEU A 58 2.96 15.47 -3.91
CA LEU A 58 2.67 15.91 -2.55
C LEU A 58 2.03 14.78 -1.73
N ILE A 59 1.08 14.02 -2.30
CA ILE A 59 0.54 12.83 -1.61
C ILE A 59 1.63 11.80 -1.33
N ASP A 60 2.52 11.51 -2.28
CA ASP A 60 3.60 10.54 -2.12
C ASP A 60 4.64 11.05 -1.10
N TYR A 61 4.87 12.36 -0.99
CA TYR A 61 5.63 12.97 0.11
C TYR A 61 4.94 12.77 1.47
N LEU A 62 3.65 13.07 1.58
CA LEU A 62 2.89 12.87 2.81
C LEU A 62 2.81 11.39 3.21
N GLU A 63 2.73 10.44 2.26
CA GLU A 63 2.80 9.00 2.56
C GLU A 63 4.16 8.62 3.19
N ARG A 64 5.27 9.22 2.75
CA ARG A 64 6.61 9.01 3.35
C ARG A 64 6.72 9.59 4.76
N VAL A 65 6.17 10.78 5.00
CA VAL A 65 6.07 11.38 6.35
C VAL A 65 5.16 10.55 7.26
N HIS A 66 4.06 10.01 6.72
CA HIS A 66 3.13 9.13 7.42
C HIS A 66 3.79 7.82 7.87
N LEU A 67 4.57 7.16 7.01
CA LEU A 67 5.29 5.92 7.33
C LEU A 67 6.32 6.10 8.44
N GLN A 68 6.93 7.29 8.55
CA GLN A 68 7.79 7.65 9.68
C GLN A 68 6.99 8.10 10.93
N GLY A 69 5.68 8.32 10.79
CA GLY A 69 4.71 8.56 11.86
C GLY A 69 4.56 10.02 12.32
N ALA A 70 5.25 10.98 11.69
CA ALA A 70 5.15 12.40 12.05
C ALA A 70 3.78 13.03 11.70
N MET A 71 2.98 12.38 10.84
CA MET A 71 1.59 12.81 10.58
C MET A 71 0.68 12.75 11.83
N SER A 72 1.07 12.03 12.89
CA SER A 72 0.39 12.04 14.20
C SER A 72 0.24 13.44 14.82
N ALA A 73 1.14 14.35 14.48
CA ALA A 73 1.24 15.68 15.05
C ALA A 73 0.40 16.75 14.31
N VAL A 74 -0.12 16.42 13.13
CA VAL A 74 -0.56 17.40 12.12
C VAL A 74 -2.06 17.57 12.10
N LYS A 75 -2.56 18.81 12.22
CA LYS A 75 -3.99 19.12 12.02
C LYS A 75 -4.29 19.64 10.62
N LEU A 76 -3.43 20.52 10.09
CA LEU A 76 -3.63 21.17 8.80
C LEU A 76 -2.30 21.30 8.06
N ILE A 77 -2.34 21.14 6.74
CA ILE A 77 -1.24 21.43 5.81
C ILE A 77 -1.75 22.44 4.78
N ILE A 78 -0.92 23.42 4.42
CA ILE A 78 -1.20 24.36 3.33
C ILE A 78 -0.06 24.28 2.33
N ALA A 79 -0.36 23.86 1.10
CA ALA A 79 0.58 23.78 0.00
C ALA A 79 0.44 25.01 -0.91
N ASN A 80 1.54 25.73 -1.11
CA ASN A 80 1.62 26.92 -1.95
C ASN A 80 2.98 26.97 -2.67
N ASP A 81 2.97 27.01 -4.01
CA ASP A 81 4.17 27.05 -4.86
C ASP A 81 5.21 25.97 -4.50
N ASP A 82 6.36 26.34 -3.90
CA ASP A 82 7.41 25.42 -3.42
C ASP A 82 7.41 25.24 -1.89
N GLN A 83 6.35 25.64 -1.18
CA GLN A 83 6.29 25.67 0.28
C GLN A 83 5.09 24.92 0.88
N LEU A 84 5.35 24.16 1.95
CA LEU A 84 4.38 23.47 2.79
C LEU A 84 4.37 24.09 4.19
N TYR A 85 3.25 24.70 4.57
CA TYR A 85 3.02 25.16 5.95
C TYR A 85 2.29 24.07 6.72
N VAL A 86 2.94 23.51 7.73
CA VAL A 86 2.46 22.38 8.54
C VAL A 86 2.04 22.88 9.92
N PHE A 87 0.73 22.86 10.16
CA PHE A 87 0.13 23.31 11.41
C PHE A 87 -0.07 22.14 12.38
N LEU A 88 0.68 22.21 13.48
CA LEU A 88 0.79 21.18 14.50
C LEU A 88 -0.19 21.44 15.65
N ASP A 89 -0.58 20.38 16.35
CA ASP A 89 -1.42 20.50 17.56
C ASP A 89 -0.70 21.31 18.67
N GLY A 90 -1.38 22.30 19.26
CA GLY A 90 -0.84 23.15 20.33
C GLY A 90 -0.47 22.39 21.62
N GLN A 91 -0.89 21.12 21.74
CA GLN A 91 -0.46 20.23 22.82
C GLN A 91 0.97 19.67 22.66
N ILE A 92 1.61 19.87 21.50
CA ILE A 92 2.97 19.37 21.25
C ILE A 92 4.00 20.27 21.95
N PRO A 93 4.84 19.72 22.85
CA PRO A 93 5.87 20.50 23.52
C PRO A 93 6.97 20.90 22.53
N SER A 94 7.51 22.11 22.68
CA SER A 94 8.58 22.63 21.82
C SER A 94 9.84 21.76 21.77
N SER A 95 10.06 20.90 22.77
CA SER A 95 11.14 19.90 22.79
C SER A 95 10.95 18.75 21.80
N ALA A 96 9.73 18.52 21.28
CA ALA A 96 9.44 17.50 20.27
C ALA A 96 9.57 18.02 18.84
N LEU A 97 9.51 19.35 18.63
CA LEU A 97 9.56 19.97 17.30
C LEU A 97 10.83 19.58 16.50
N PRO A 98 12.07 19.60 17.05
CA PRO A 98 13.26 19.22 16.27
C PRO A 98 13.27 17.76 15.83
N ALA A 99 12.58 16.87 16.55
CA ALA A 99 12.44 15.48 16.16
C ALA A 99 11.35 15.27 15.09
N LEU A 100 10.33 16.12 15.07
CA LEU A 100 9.34 16.17 13.98
C LEU A 100 9.98 16.78 12.72
N GLU A 101 10.59 17.95 12.82
CA GLU A 101 11.32 18.64 11.74
C GLU A 101 12.27 17.69 11.01
N SER A 102 13.17 17.02 11.75
CA SER A 102 14.13 16.06 11.19
C SER A 102 13.49 14.88 10.44
N VAL A 103 12.28 14.44 10.83
CA VAL A 103 11.55 13.39 10.10
C VAL A 103 10.99 13.90 8.77
N TRP A 104 10.50 15.14 8.71
CA TRP A 104 10.04 15.77 7.47
C TRP A 104 11.19 16.08 6.52
N GLU A 105 12.33 16.53 7.05
CA GLU A 105 13.60 16.69 6.30
C GLU A 105 14.08 15.34 5.74
N THR A 106 14.11 14.28 6.55
CA THR A 106 14.50 12.93 6.09
C THR A 106 13.56 12.40 5.00
N ALA A 107 12.25 12.68 5.10
CA ALA A 107 11.27 12.33 4.07
C ALA A 107 11.49 13.11 2.75
N LEU A 108 12.08 14.32 2.83
CA LEU A 108 12.33 15.22 1.71
C LEU A 108 13.66 14.89 1.02
N GLU A 109 14.74 14.63 1.76
CA GLU A 109 16.02 14.17 1.21
C GLU A 109 15.88 12.85 0.43
N SER A 110 14.89 12.03 0.81
CA SER A 110 14.47 10.82 0.11
C SER A 110 13.85 11.09 -1.28
N ASP A 111 13.62 12.35 -1.66
CA ASP A 111 13.09 12.75 -2.96
C ASP A 111 13.97 13.81 -3.64
N HIS A 112 14.92 13.35 -4.47
CA HIS A 112 15.80 14.24 -5.23
C HIS A 112 15.09 15.02 -6.36
N SER A 113 13.77 14.85 -6.55
CA SER A 113 13.01 15.53 -7.61
C SER A 113 12.27 16.79 -7.13
N ASN A 114 11.99 16.93 -5.84
CA ASN A 114 10.99 17.89 -5.35
C ASN A 114 11.57 18.98 -4.44
N PRO A 115 11.37 20.29 -4.72
CA PRO A 115 12.00 21.39 -4.00
C PRO A 115 11.25 21.84 -2.72
N TRP A 116 10.25 21.10 -2.24
CA TRP A 116 9.36 21.51 -1.13
C TRP A 116 10.10 22.00 0.12
N ARG A 117 9.79 23.20 0.56
CA ARG A 117 10.26 23.78 1.82
C ARG A 117 9.19 23.58 2.89
N VAL A 118 9.54 22.95 4.00
CA VAL A 118 8.59 22.73 5.10
C VAL A 118 8.78 23.82 6.15
N GLY A 119 7.70 24.54 6.47
CA GLY A 119 7.62 25.46 7.60
C GLY A 119 6.60 24.95 8.62
N PHE A 120 6.93 25.05 9.92
CA PHE A 120 6.06 24.60 11.01
C PHE A 120 5.53 25.77 11.81
N ALA A 121 4.28 25.66 12.27
CA ALA A 121 3.67 26.56 13.23
C ALA A 121 2.69 25.78 14.12
N SER A 122 2.39 26.28 15.31
CA SER A 122 1.27 25.77 16.11
C SER A 122 -0.08 26.26 15.55
N VAL A 123 -1.13 25.46 15.76
CA VAL A 123 -2.51 25.91 15.53
C VAL A 123 -2.88 27.12 16.40
N ASP A 124 -2.24 27.30 17.56
CA ASP A 124 -2.49 28.44 18.46
C ASP A 124 -2.00 29.78 17.88
N GLU A 125 -0.83 29.82 17.23
CA GLU A 125 -0.31 31.01 16.52
C GLU A 125 -1.23 31.48 15.40
N LEU A 126 -1.97 30.54 14.79
CA LEU A 126 -2.97 30.83 13.77
C LEU A 126 -4.23 31.44 14.40
N TYR A 127 -4.68 30.92 15.55
CA TYR A 127 -5.81 31.50 16.29
C TYR A 127 -5.51 32.88 16.90
N THR A 128 -4.26 33.18 17.28
CA THR A 128 -3.87 34.53 17.73
C THR A 128 -3.66 35.51 16.58
N GLY A 129 -3.67 35.06 15.32
CA GLY A 129 -3.35 35.90 14.15
C GLY A 129 -1.88 36.34 14.12
N CYS A 130 -0.98 35.53 14.70
CA CYS A 130 0.46 35.78 14.72
C CYS A 130 1.22 35.06 13.60
N SER A 131 0.60 34.06 12.96
CA SER A 131 1.16 33.39 11.78
C SER A 131 1.32 34.37 10.61
N ASP A 132 2.44 34.22 9.89
CA ASP A 132 2.76 34.91 8.64
C ASP A 132 2.02 34.33 7.41
N CYS A 133 1.34 33.20 7.58
CA CYS A 133 0.64 32.51 6.49
C CYS A 133 -0.51 33.36 5.92
N ILE A 134 -0.40 33.74 4.64
CA ILE A 134 -1.41 34.54 3.92
C ILE A 134 -2.80 33.89 3.88
N PHE A 135 -2.88 32.56 4.07
CA PHE A 135 -4.11 31.78 4.07
C PHE A 135 -4.74 31.59 5.46
N TRP A 136 -4.22 32.26 6.52
CA TRP A 136 -4.69 32.07 7.89
C TRP A 136 -6.22 32.17 8.10
N PRO A 137 -7.01 33.02 7.38
CA PRO A 137 -8.46 33.05 7.57
C PRO A 137 -9.11 31.76 7.08
N CYS A 138 -8.78 31.31 5.87
CA CYS A 138 -9.29 30.07 5.30
C CYS A 138 -8.86 28.84 6.11
N ALA A 139 -7.62 28.86 6.61
CA ALA A 139 -7.08 27.84 7.50
C ALA A 139 -7.83 27.75 8.83
N LYS A 140 -8.17 28.92 9.41
CA LYS A 140 -9.00 29.01 10.62
C LYS A 140 -10.40 28.45 10.37
N ASP A 141 -11.05 28.85 9.29
CA ASP A 141 -12.39 28.35 8.94
C ASP A 141 -12.40 26.82 8.78
N VAL A 142 -11.36 26.24 8.19
CA VAL A 142 -11.18 24.77 8.07
C VAL A 142 -10.96 24.10 9.43
N LEU A 143 -10.14 24.70 10.31
CA LEU A 143 -9.86 24.19 11.66
C LEU A 143 -11.07 24.29 12.61
N GLU A 144 -11.91 25.32 12.48
CA GLU A 144 -13.15 25.46 13.25
C GLU A 144 -14.29 24.56 12.71
N SER A 145 -14.26 24.21 11.42
CA SER A 145 -15.31 23.40 10.78
C SER A 145 -15.16 21.88 10.94
N HIS A 146 -13.97 21.36 11.31
CA HIS A 146 -13.71 19.91 11.34
C HIS A 146 -12.93 19.47 12.59
N PRO A 147 -13.24 18.30 13.19
CA PRO A 147 -12.47 17.74 14.29
C PRO A 147 -11.16 17.11 13.77
N LEU A 148 -10.16 17.95 13.51
CA LEU A 148 -8.83 17.54 13.03
C LEU A 148 -7.89 17.19 14.19
N GLY A 149 -6.96 16.27 13.95
CA GLY A 149 -5.98 15.74 14.91
C GLY A 149 -6.06 14.22 15.07
N LEU A 150 -5.38 13.73 16.12
CA LEU A 150 -5.37 12.32 16.50
C LEU A 150 -6.57 12.00 17.40
N THR A 151 -7.29 10.92 17.07
CA THR A 151 -8.47 10.43 17.81
C THR A 151 -8.36 8.93 18.06
N GLU A 152 -8.90 8.43 19.17
CA GLU A 152 -8.90 7.00 19.48
C GLU A 152 -9.67 6.23 18.39
N PHE A 153 -9.09 5.16 17.83
CA PHE A 153 -9.73 4.42 16.74
C PHE A 153 -10.89 3.56 17.27
N MET A 154 -12.11 4.06 17.12
CA MET A 154 -13.33 3.34 17.52
C MET A 154 -13.72 2.28 16.47
N ASP A 155 -14.32 1.18 16.93
CA ASP A 155 -14.92 0.14 16.06
C ASP A 155 -16.02 0.69 15.11
N SER A 156 -16.55 1.89 15.38
CA SER A 156 -17.42 2.63 14.45
C SER A 156 -16.69 3.09 13.19
N ASP A 157 -15.41 3.46 13.32
CA ASP A 157 -14.64 4.19 12.30
C ASP A 157 -13.91 3.22 11.36
N ALA A 158 -13.93 1.93 11.69
CA ALA A 158 -13.66 0.84 10.75
C ALA A 158 -14.64 0.81 9.56
N ARG A 159 -15.83 1.43 9.69
CA ARG A 159 -16.87 1.39 8.64
C ARG A 159 -16.48 2.18 7.38
N PRO A 160 -16.09 3.47 7.44
CA PRO A 160 -15.53 4.17 6.27
C PRO A 160 -14.32 3.47 5.65
N LEU A 161 -13.35 3.04 6.47
CA LEU A 161 -12.11 2.41 5.98
C LEU A 161 -12.38 1.08 5.25
N SER A 162 -13.48 0.38 5.58
CA SER A 162 -13.89 -0.85 4.88
C SER A 162 -14.43 -0.64 3.45
N ASN A 163 -14.67 0.61 3.02
CA ASN A 163 -15.33 0.93 1.75
C ASN A 163 -14.37 1.25 0.58
N TYR A 164 -13.05 1.14 0.73
CA TYR A 164 -12.11 1.35 -0.38
C TYR A 164 -12.24 0.25 -1.44
N ASN A 165 -12.80 0.58 -2.61
CA ASN A 165 -12.98 -0.36 -3.72
C ASN A 165 -12.77 0.35 -5.07
N PRO A 166 -11.69 0.06 -5.83
CA PRO A 166 -11.49 0.64 -7.16
C PRO A 166 -12.54 0.14 -8.16
N SER A 167 -12.96 1.03 -9.05
CA SER A 167 -14.27 1.00 -9.72
C SER A 167 -14.64 -0.25 -10.51
N LYS A 168 -15.94 -0.57 -10.49
CA LYS A 168 -16.67 -1.09 -11.66
C LYS A 168 -18.16 -0.80 -11.58
N ASP A 169 -18.76 -0.59 -12.74
CA ASP A 169 -20.18 -0.27 -12.90
C ASP A 169 -21.12 -1.44 -12.62
N SER A 170 -22.41 -1.10 -12.52
CA SER A 170 -23.60 -1.97 -12.53
C SER A 170 -23.88 -2.84 -11.29
N SER A 171 -24.97 -2.46 -10.61
CA SER A 171 -25.94 -3.31 -9.89
C SER A 171 -25.45 -4.29 -8.80
N THR A 172 -25.71 -3.87 -7.56
CA THR A 172 -26.51 -4.61 -6.57
C THR A 172 -26.06 -6.02 -6.15
N SER A 173 -25.45 -6.09 -4.95
CA SER A 173 -25.81 -6.96 -3.81
C SER A 173 -25.95 -8.48 -4.07
N VAL A 174 -25.18 -9.39 -3.44
CA VAL A 174 -24.76 -9.46 -2.02
C VAL A 174 -23.47 -10.30 -1.85
N HIS A 175 -22.63 -10.20 -0.79
CA HIS A 175 -22.37 -9.15 0.21
C HIS A 175 -20.99 -9.40 0.92
N GLU A 176 -20.91 -9.80 2.20
CA GLU A 176 -19.71 -9.61 3.07
C GLU A 176 -18.81 -10.82 3.52
N MET A 177 -17.70 -10.46 4.24
CA MET A 177 -16.79 -11.33 5.00
C MET A 177 -16.24 -10.81 6.41
N ALA A 178 -16.82 -9.87 7.17
CA ALA A 178 -17.94 -9.92 8.15
C ALA A 178 -17.96 -10.83 9.44
N LYS A 179 -16.86 -11.34 10.00
CA LYS A 179 -16.74 -11.96 11.37
C LYS A 179 -15.34 -12.54 11.59
N HIS A 180 -14.68 -12.48 12.75
CA HIS A 180 -15.07 -11.91 14.03
C HIS A 180 -14.69 -10.42 14.12
N LEU A 181 -15.69 -9.57 13.88
CA LEU A 181 -15.77 -8.18 14.35
C LEU A 181 -17.23 -7.97 14.83
N GLY A 182 -17.49 -6.84 15.50
CA GLY A 182 -18.79 -6.53 16.08
C GLY A 182 -19.94 -6.35 15.08
N PRO A 183 -21.20 -6.29 15.55
CA PRO A 183 -22.38 -6.33 14.70
C PRO A 183 -22.60 -5.03 13.92
N THR A 184 -22.26 -5.05 12.63
CA THR A 184 -23.12 -4.68 11.46
C THR A 184 -22.32 -4.66 10.14
N GLN A 185 -21.22 -5.40 10.04
CA GLN A 185 -21.10 -6.33 8.91
C GLN A 185 -21.37 -7.73 9.46
N ASN A 186 -22.49 -8.38 9.11
CA ASN A 186 -23.00 -9.44 9.96
C ASN A 186 -23.94 -10.50 9.35
N GLU A 187 -24.50 -10.35 8.14
CA GLU A 187 -25.49 -11.33 7.61
C GLU A 187 -24.87 -12.27 6.59
N HIS A 188 -24.10 -11.73 5.64
CA HIS A 188 -22.98 -12.44 5.05
C HIS A 188 -21.79 -12.49 6.04
N LYS A 189 -20.74 -13.24 5.67
CA LYS A 189 -19.94 -14.13 6.54
C LYS A 189 -20.68 -15.01 7.54
N GLN A 190 -21.81 -14.60 8.13
CA GLN A 190 -22.79 -15.62 8.48
C GLN A 190 -23.17 -16.40 7.22
N LEU A 191 -23.51 -15.78 6.08
CA LEU A 191 -23.67 -16.53 4.82
C LEU A 191 -22.36 -17.18 4.32
N ILE A 192 -21.23 -16.47 4.18
CA ILE A 192 -20.02 -17.13 3.63
C ILE A 192 -19.40 -18.18 4.59
N ASP A 193 -19.49 -18.04 5.92
CA ASP A 193 -19.01 -19.08 6.84
C ASP A 193 -20.01 -20.22 7.11
N LYS A 194 -21.31 -20.01 6.91
CA LYS A 194 -22.36 -21.04 7.07
C LYS A 194 -22.67 -21.82 5.78
N TYR A 195 -22.44 -21.23 4.60
CA TYR A 195 -22.79 -21.82 3.30
C TYR A 195 -21.59 -22.11 2.40
N LEU A 196 -20.42 -21.46 2.58
CA LEU A 196 -19.19 -21.88 1.90
C LEU A 196 -18.44 -22.90 2.77
N PRO A 197 -18.24 -24.15 2.30
CA PRO A 197 -17.54 -25.16 3.09
C PRO A 197 -16.08 -24.75 3.32
N VAL A 198 -15.51 -25.17 4.45
CA VAL A 198 -14.16 -24.77 4.88
C VAL A 198 -13.10 -25.03 3.80
N SER A 199 -13.19 -26.16 3.11
CA SER A 199 -12.34 -26.53 1.98
C SER A 199 -12.36 -25.53 0.81
N ALA A 200 -13.51 -24.92 0.51
CA ALA A 200 -13.61 -23.90 -0.54
C ALA A 200 -12.96 -22.58 -0.12
N LYS A 201 -13.07 -22.20 1.17
CA LYS A 201 -12.36 -21.03 1.71
C LYS A 201 -10.84 -21.24 1.68
N GLN A 202 -10.39 -22.43 2.10
CA GLN A 202 -8.97 -22.83 2.06
C GLN A 202 -8.43 -22.78 0.63
N GLU A 203 -9.16 -23.26 -0.37
CA GLU A 203 -8.74 -23.22 -1.78
C GLU A 203 -8.70 -21.80 -2.38
N ILE A 204 -9.68 -20.94 -2.07
CA ILE A 204 -9.68 -19.53 -2.48
C ILE A 204 -8.48 -18.80 -1.84
N LEU A 205 -8.31 -18.90 -0.52
CA LEU A 205 -7.27 -18.19 0.21
C LEU A 205 -5.87 -18.66 -0.20
N ARG A 206 -5.67 -19.96 -0.39
CA ARG A 206 -4.46 -20.56 -0.96
C ARG A 206 -4.10 -19.92 -2.30
N SER A 207 -5.07 -19.81 -3.21
CA SER A 207 -4.87 -19.21 -4.54
C SER A 207 -4.53 -17.71 -4.46
N CYS A 208 -5.13 -16.98 -3.52
CA CYS A 208 -4.77 -15.58 -3.24
C CYS A 208 -3.33 -15.44 -2.71
N CYS A 209 -2.91 -16.29 -1.77
CA CYS A 209 -1.54 -16.25 -1.22
C CYS A 209 -0.48 -16.61 -2.26
N ILE A 210 -0.74 -17.61 -3.10
CA ILE A 210 0.13 -17.98 -4.23
C ILE A 210 0.30 -16.80 -5.18
N HIS A 211 -0.78 -16.09 -5.54
CA HIS A 211 -0.68 -14.91 -6.39
C HIS A 211 0.08 -13.74 -5.74
N ALA A 212 -0.11 -13.52 -4.43
CA ALA A 212 0.61 -12.51 -3.68
C ALA A 212 2.12 -12.75 -3.72
N LEU A 213 2.56 -13.98 -3.39
CA LEU A 213 3.96 -14.39 -3.46
C LEU A 213 4.57 -14.29 -4.87
N LEU A 214 3.81 -14.68 -5.92
CA LEU A 214 4.24 -14.49 -7.31
C LEU A 214 4.41 -13.01 -7.69
N THR A 215 3.56 -12.13 -7.15
CA THR A 215 3.62 -10.68 -7.39
C THR A 215 4.80 -10.04 -6.67
N ASP A 216 5.14 -10.54 -5.48
CA ASP A 216 6.32 -10.16 -4.69
C ASP A 216 7.63 -10.83 -5.21
N GLY A 217 7.59 -11.45 -6.40
CA GLY A 217 8.76 -11.98 -7.09
C GLY A 217 9.24 -13.36 -6.63
N ILE A 218 8.54 -14.01 -5.70
CA ILE A 218 8.82 -15.39 -5.27
C ILE A 218 8.43 -16.36 -6.39
N ARG A 219 9.31 -17.30 -6.72
CA ARG A 219 9.17 -18.18 -7.88
C ARG A 219 8.26 -19.36 -7.59
N ALA A 220 7.64 -19.89 -8.64
CA ALA A 220 6.82 -21.09 -8.59
C ALA A 220 7.45 -22.26 -7.79
N HIS A 221 8.76 -22.54 -7.96
CA HIS A 221 9.44 -23.63 -7.24
C HIS A 221 9.89 -23.26 -5.82
N GLU A 222 10.05 -21.97 -5.52
CA GLU A 222 10.26 -21.49 -4.14
C GLU A 222 8.93 -21.65 -3.38
N ILE A 223 7.83 -21.17 -3.96
CA ILE A 223 6.45 -21.29 -3.42
C ILE A 223 6.04 -22.73 -3.13
N THR A 224 6.34 -23.70 -3.99
CA THR A 224 5.96 -25.11 -3.74
C THR A 224 6.68 -25.74 -2.55
N ASN A 225 7.90 -25.31 -2.26
CA ASN A 225 8.74 -25.91 -1.20
C ASN A 225 8.84 -25.03 0.06
N LEU A 226 8.15 -23.89 0.09
CA LEU A 226 8.15 -22.97 1.23
C LEU A 226 7.48 -23.64 2.45
N MET A 227 8.24 -23.73 3.55
CA MET A 227 7.75 -24.19 4.85
C MET A 227 7.34 -23.01 5.73
N VAL A 228 6.44 -23.22 6.68
CA VAL A 228 6.00 -22.17 7.61
C VAL A 228 7.17 -21.71 8.50
N GLY A 229 8.02 -22.59 8.99
CA GLY A 229 9.21 -22.24 9.77
C GLY A 229 10.34 -21.55 8.98
N ALA A 230 10.19 -21.40 7.65
CA ALA A 230 11.10 -20.61 6.80
C ALA A 230 10.58 -19.18 6.54
N ILE A 231 9.56 -18.77 7.30
CA ILE A 231 8.91 -17.47 7.24
C ILE A 231 9.27 -16.67 8.49
N PHE A 232 9.75 -15.44 8.30
CA PHE A 232 10.03 -14.52 9.39
C PHE A 232 9.16 -13.26 9.26
N VAL A 233 8.50 -12.84 10.34
CA VAL A 233 7.79 -11.56 10.39
C VAL A 233 8.79 -10.46 10.74
N SER A 234 9.02 -9.51 9.83
CA SER A 234 9.89 -8.36 10.09
C SER A 234 9.18 -7.40 11.05
N HIS A 235 9.66 -7.33 12.30
CA HIS A 235 9.14 -6.41 13.32
C HIS A 235 9.24 -4.93 12.94
N TYR A 236 10.11 -4.57 11.99
CA TYR A 236 10.37 -3.17 11.60
C TYR A 236 9.53 -2.69 10.42
N GLU A 237 8.94 -3.59 9.62
CA GLU A 237 8.30 -3.23 8.33
C GLU A 237 6.93 -3.90 8.13
N TYR A 238 6.49 -4.77 9.04
CA TYR A 238 5.30 -5.63 8.89
C TYR A 238 5.29 -6.52 7.62
N GLY A 239 6.43 -6.61 6.93
CA GLY A 239 6.67 -7.51 5.80
C GLY A 239 7.01 -8.92 6.26
N LEU A 240 6.76 -9.89 5.37
CA LEU A 240 7.06 -11.30 5.61
C LEU A 240 8.31 -11.67 4.80
N ALA A 241 9.41 -11.95 5.50
CA ALA A 241 10.66 -12.34 4.88
C ALA A 241 10.66 -13.85 4.58
N VAL A 242 10.90 -14.19 3.31
CA VAL A 242 10.98 -15.56 2.80
C VAL A 242 12.43 -15.90 2.47
N THR A 243 12.97 -16.96 3.04
CA THR A 243 14.29 -17.49 2.64
C THR A 243 14.21 -18.13 1.26
N ARG A 244 14.82 -17.49 0.27
CA ARG A 244 15.01 -18.06 -1.08
C ARG A 244 16.20 -19.00 -1.09
N HIS A 245 16.07 -20.14 -1.77
CA HIS A 245 17.19 -21.03 -2.09
C HIS A 245 17.40 -21.06 -3.60
N LYS A 246 18.56 -20.57 -4.04
CA LYS A 246 18.86 -20.29 -5.46
C LYS A 246 20.08 -21.07 -5.97
N THR A 247 21.01 -21.32 -5.07
CA THR A 247 22.00 -22.41 -5.11
C THR A 247 21.97 -23.10 -3.73
N LEU A 248 22.70 -24.21 -3.57
CA LEU A 248 22.87 -24.86 -2.26
C LEU A 248 23.55 -23.96 -1.21
N GLU A 249 24.24 -22.90 -1.67
CA GLU A 249 25.11 -22.04 -0.85
C GLU A 249 24.53 -20.62 -0.67
N SER A 250 23.46 -20.26 -1.40
CA SER A 250 22.85 -18.92 -1.33
C SER A 250 21.45 -18.95 -0.70
N GLN A 251 21.35 -18.32 0.47
CA GLN A 251 20.10 -17.90 1.09
C GLN A 251 19.95 -16.39 0.89
N GLU A 252 18.82 -15.96 0.34
CA GLU A 252 18.50 -14.56 0.02
C GLU A 252 17.12 -14.27 0.63
N LEU A 253 16.98 -13.28 1.52
CA LEU A 253 15.68 -12.93 2.11
C LEU A 253 14.90 -12.04 1.14
N ALA A 254 13.74 -12.49 0.68
CA ALA A 254 12.79 -11.63 -0.04
C ALA A 254 11.71 -11.13 0.92
N GLN A 255 11.57 -9.80 1.01
CA GLN A 255 10.46 -9.16 1.71
C GLN A 255 9.18 -9.27 0.87
N SER A 256 8.09 -9.77 1.47
CA SER A 256 6.75 -9.65 0.93
C SER A 256 6.12 -8.31 1.30
N SER A 257 5.09 -7.88 0.56
CA SER A 257 4.26 -6.76 0.99
C SER A 257 3.48 -7.10 2.28
N GLN A 258 3.13 -6.09 3.09
CA GLN A 258 2.27 -6.25 4.28
C GLN A 258 0.92 -6.92 3.94
N LYS A 259 0.39 -6.66 2.73
CA LYS A 259 -0.86 -7.27 2.23
C LYS A 259 -0.68 -8.77 1.95
N SER A 260 0.47 -9.16 1.40
CA SER A 260 0.85 -10.57 1.24
C SER A 260 1.04 -11.26 2.59
N ALA A 261 1.70 -10.60 3.54
CA ALA A 261 1.90 -11.11 4.90
C ALA A 261 0.57 -11.41 5.61
N ALA A 262 -0.39 -10.47 5.57
CA ALA A 262 -1.72 -10.64 6.17
C ALA A 262 -2.52 -11.81 5.54
N LEU A 263 -2.43 -12.00 4.21
CA LEU A 263 -3.03 -13.16 3.53
C LEU A 263 -2.39 -14.48 3.97
N ILE A 264 -1.05 -14.53 4.03
CA ILE A 264 -0.28 -15.73 4.39
C ILE A 264 -0.55 -16.14 5.84
N LEU A 265 -0.54 -15.19 6.78
CA LEU A 265 -0.90 -15.44 8.19
C LEU A 265 -2.35 -15.93 8.34
N SER A 266 -3.27 -15.38 7.54
CA SER A 266 -4.66 -15.86 7.48
C SER A 266 -4.76 -17.28 6.93
N HIS A 267 -3.93 -17.65 5.97
CA HIS A 267 -3.88 -18.99 5.38
C HIS A 267 -3.30 -20.02 6.36
N ILE A 268 -2.18 -19.71 7.03
CA ILE A 268 -1.59 -20.54 8.09
C ILE A 268 -2.66 -20.85 9.15
N LYS A 269 -3.34 -19.82 9.65
CA LYS A 269 -4.40 -19.95 10.67
C LYS A 269 -5.68 -20.65 10.19
N LEU A 270 -5.99 -20.66 8.89
CA LEU A 270 -7.19 -21.35 8.35
C LEU A 270 -6.94 -22.84 8.04
N ASN A 271 -5.68 -23.27 8.05
CA ASN A 271 -5.29 -24.65 7.75
C ASN A 271 -4.54 -25.30 8.94
N ASP A 272 -4.51 -24.64 10.10
CA ASP A 272 -3.82 -25.06 11.34
C ASP A 272 -2.37 -25.53 11.12
N LEU A 273 -1.63 -24.85 10.22
CA LEU A 273 -0.26 -25.23 9.85
C LEU A 273 0.74 -24.84 10.94
N SER A 274 1.65 -25.76 11.24
CA SER A 274 2.79 -25.58 12.15
C SER A 274 4.08 -25.24 11.39
N ASP A 275 5.11 -24.80 12.10
CA ASP A 275 6.42 -24.45 11.52
C ASP A 275 7.05 -25.58 10.68
N GLY A 276 6.74 -26.84 11.00
CA GLY A 276 7.22 -28.02 10.27
C GLY A 276 6.46 -28.32 8.98
N ASP A 277 5.35 -27.64 8.70
CA ASP A 277 4.50 -27.88 7.53
C ASP A 277 4.91 -27.05 6.31
N PHE A 278 4.60 -27.56 5.12
CA PHE A 278 4.63 -26.76 3.90
C PHE A 278 3.52 -25.70 3.96
N LEU A 279 3.83 -24.45 3.62
CA LEU A 279 2.85 -23.37 3.54
C LEU A 279 1.70 -23.72 2.58
N PHE A 280 2.02 -24.43 1.51
CA PHE A 280 1.03 -25.00 0.58
C PHE A 280 1.29 -26.51 0.41
N PRO A 281 0.66 -27.37 1.23
CA PRO A 281 0.84 -28.81 1.15
C PRO A 281 0.04 -29.41 -0.01
N SER A 282 0.41 -30.58 -0.53
CA SER A 282 -0.34 -31.24 -1.62
C SER A 282 -1.74 -31.68 -1.16
N LYS A 283 -2.75 -31.51 -2.01
CA LYS A 283 -4.14 -31.95 -1.76
C LYS A 283 -4.27 -33.46 -1.52
N TYR A 284 -3.27 -34.23 -1.97
CA TYR A 284 -3.27 -35.70 -1.89
C TYR A 284 -2.35 -36.23 -0.77
N SER A 285 -1.53 -35.39 -0.14
CA SER A 285 -0.55 -35.78 0.87
C SER A 285 -0.08 -34.52 1.62
N PRO A 286 -0.59 -34.26 2.84
CA PRO A 286 -0.23 -33.06 3.60
C PRO A 286 1.28 -32.94 3.90
N GLU A 287 1.92 -34.08 4.17
CA GLU A 287 3.36 -34.23 4.41
C GLU A 287 4.27 -33.87 3.21
N ARG A 288 3.69 -33.44 2.07
CA ARG A 288 4.42 -33.20 0.82
C ARG A 288 4.18 -31.79 0.29
N PRO A 289 5.20 -31.18 -0.36
CA PRO A 289 5.04 -29.90 -1.04
C PRO A 289 3.96 -30.02 -2.14
N MET A 290 3.21 -28.94 -2.37
CA MET A 290 2.29 -28.85 -3.50
C MET A 290 3.02 -29.16 -4.80
N SER A 291 2.48 -30.09 -5.60
CA SER A 291 3.08 -30.39 -6.89
C SER A 291 2.94 -29.21 -7.86
N ARG A 292 3.89 -29.09 -8.80
CA ARG A 292 3.84 -28.04 -9.83
C ARG A 292 2.51 -27.98 -10.59
N ARG A 293 1.87 -29.12 -10.84
CA ARG A 293 0.56 -29.20 -11.50
C ARG A 293 -0.57 -28.65 -10.63
N GLU A 294 -0.53 -28.85 -9.31
CA GLU A 294 -1.48 -28.25 -8.38
C GLU A 294 -1.29 -26.73 -8.27
N LEU A 295 -0.04 -26.26 -8.30
CA LEU A 295 0.26 -24.82 -8.38
C LEU A 295 -0.31 -24.21 -9.68
N GLU A 296 -0.04 -24.83 -10.83
CA GLU A 296 -0.55 -24.39 -12.14
C GLU A 296 -2.09 -24.42 -12.23
N LEU A 297 -2.77 -25.26 -11.44
CA LEU A 297 -4.23 -25.26 -11.29
C LEU A 297 -4.75 -24.19 -10.32
N ALA A 298 -4.01 -23.87 -9.26
CA ALA A 298 -4.36 -22.82 -8.29
C ALA A 298 -4.17 -21.40 -8.86
N ILE A 299 -3.20 -21.21 -9.78
CA ILE A 299 -3.02 -19.94 -10.49
C ILE A 299 -4.07 -19.82 -11.61
N HIS A 300 -5.29 -19.43 -11.24
CA HIS A 300 -6.43 -19.26 -12.14
C HIS A 300 -6.06 -18.44 -13.41
N PRO A 301 -6.51 -18.78 -14.64
CA PRO A 301 -6.00 -18.16 -15.87
C PRO A 301 -6.07 -16.62 -15.94
N ARG A 302 -7.16 -16.00 -15.43
CA ARG A 302 -7.28 -14.53 -15.33
C ARG A 302 -6.24 -13.89 -14.41
N VAL A 303 -5.66 -14.66 -13.50
CA VAL A 303 -4.60 -14.23 -12.56
C VAL A 303 -3.24 -14.24 -13.25
N ILE A 304 -2.97 -15.24 -14.11
CA ILE A 304 -1.81 -15.20 -15.03
C ILE A 304 -1.91 -13.97 -15.94
N GLU A 305 -3.09 -13.74 -16.52
CA GLU A 305 -3.35 -12.57 -17.36
C GLU A 305 -3.17 -11.25 -16.60
N LYS A 306 -3.67 -11.15 -15.36
CA LYS A 306 -3.50 -9.95 -14.53
C LYS A 306 -2.04 -9.72 -14.13
N HIS A 307 -1.30 -10.75 -13.72
CA HIS A 307 0.13 -10.66 -13.39
C HIS A 307 0.96 -10.27 -14.63
N LEU A 308 0.68 -10.87 -15.80
CA LEU A 308 1.27 -10.44 -17.07
C LEU A 308 0.88 -9.00 -17.43
N SER A 309 -0.35 -8.56 -17.12
CA SER A 309 -0.76 -7.17 -17.34
C SER A 309 -0.04 -6.18 -16.41
N PHE A 310 0.26 -6.57 -15.17
CA PHE A 310 1.06 -5.79 -14.23
C PHE A 310 2.50 -5.64 -14.69
N LEU A 311 3.15 -6.75 -15.10
CA LEU A 311 4.48 -6.71 -15.70
C LEU A 311 4.54 -5.89 -16.99
N ARG A 312 3.49 -5.95 -17.84
CA ARG A 312 3.35 -5.08 -19.02
C ARG A 312 3.15 -3.60 -18.62
N LYS A 313 2.37 -3.32 -17.57
CA LYS A 313 2.07 -1.96 -17.10
C LYS A 313 3.35 -1.30 -16.56
N ARG A 314 4.03 -1.94 -15.60
CA ARG A 314 5.32 -1.50 -15.03
C ARG A 314 6.44 -1.34 -16.09
N HIS A 315 6.37 -2.07 -17.21
CA HIS A 315 7.25 -1.88 -18.37
C HIS A 315 6.84 -0.67 -19.23
N ASN A 316 5.55 -0.38 -19.39
CA ASN A 316 5.07 0.72 -20.25
C ASN A 316 5.19 2.10 -19.60
N GLU A 317 5.17 2.16 -18.26
CA GLU A 317 5.23 3.43 -17.50
C GLU A 317 6.66 3.96 -17.27
N CYS A 318 7.68 3.16 -17.57
CA CYS A 318 9.09 3.56 -17.45
C CYS A 318 9.91 3.27 -18.74
N PRO A 319 9.53 3.80 -19.92
CA PRO A 319 10.19 3.48 -21.18
C PRO A 319 11.63 4.02 -21.31
N GLU A 320 11.96 5.10 -20.59
CA GLU A 320 13.27 5.77 -20.67
C GLU A 320 14.32 5.15 -19.73
N PHE A 321 13.89 4.36 -18.74
CA PHE A 321 14.72 3.81 -17.67
C PHE A 321 15.47 2.52 -18.07
N ALA A 322 15.99 2.47 -19.30
CA ALA A 322 16.78 1.35 -19.83
C ALA A 322 18.23 1.33 -19.29
N THR A 323 18.44 1.79 -18.06
CA THR A 323 19.76 1.86 -17.40
C THR A 323 20.13 0.52 -16.75
N LYS A 324 21.42 0.36 -16.44
CA LYS A 324 21.96 -0.87 -15.81
C LYS A 324 21.36 -1.16 -14.43
N ASP A 325 21.00 -0.11 -13.67
CA ASP A 325 20.47 -0.27 -12.31
C ASP A 325 19.08 -0.88 -12.32
N VAL A 326 18.11 -0.34 -13.07
CA VAL A 326 16.74 -0.87 -13.06
C VAL A 326 16.68 -2.32 -13.54
N ALA A 327 17.50 -2.69 -14.52
CA ALA A 327 17.67 -4.08 -14.93
C ALA A 327 18.28 -4.98 -13.83
N SER A 328 19.12 -4.42 -12.96
CA SER A 328 19.72 -5.11 -11.81
C SER A 328 18.78 -5.20 -10.61
N SER A 329 18.00 -4.16 -10.32
CA SER A 329 16.95 -4.18 -9.29
C SER A 329 15.82 -5.15 -9.64
N ILE A 330 15.38 -5.17 -10.91
CA ILE A 330 14.42 -6.17 -11.41
C ILE A 330 15.05 -7.58 -11.37
N ALA A 331 16.34 -7.72 -11.69
CA ALA A 331 17.03 -9.00 -11.57
C ALA A 331 17.03 -9.50 -10.12
N HIS A 332 17.44 -8.67 -9.16
CA HIS A 332 17.45 -9.00 -7.72
C HIS A 332 16.05 -9.37 -7.21
N LEU A 333 15.02 -8.56 -7.52
CA LEU A 333 13.61 -8.85 -7.16
C LEU A 333 13.13 -10.21 -7.73
N MET A 334 13.44 -10.49 -8.99
CA MET A 334 13.14 -11.78 -9.65
C MET A 334 14.14 -12.90 -9.28
N GLY A 335 15.09 -12.65 -8.38
CA GLY A 335 16.13 -13.59 -7.92
C GLY A 335 17.16 -13.97 -8.99
N HIS A 336 17.39 -13.19 -10.04
CA HIS A 336 18.43 -13.43 -11.05
C HIS A 336 19.76 -12.75 -10.65
N HIS A 337 20.90 -13.43 -10.81
CA HIS A 337 22.23 -12.82 -10.59
C HIS A 337 22.75 -12.01 -11.78
N SER A 338 22.08 -12.07 -12.94
CA SER A 338 22.51 -11.37 -14.16
C SER A 338 21.36 -10.55 -14.73
N PRO A 339 21.52 -9.21 -14.90
CA PRO A 339 20.51 -8.36 -15.56
C PRO A 339 20.31 -8.73 -17.03
N GLY A 340 21.27 -9.44 -17.66
CA GLY A 340 21.12 -9.98 -19.01
C GLY A 340 19.96 -10.98 -19.15
N ILE A 341 19.54 -11.65 -18.07
CA ILE A 341 18.36 -12.54 -18.08
C ILE A 341 17.07 -11.71 -18.18
N VAL A 342 16.99 -10.59 -17.45
CA VAL A 342 15.89 -9.63 -17.57
C VAL A 342 15.86 -9.04 -18.98
N GLN A 343 17.01 -8.66 -19.51
CA GLN A 343 17.14 -8.13 -20.88
C GLN A 343 16.75 -9.15 -21.96
N HIS A 344 16.91 -10.46 -21.72
CA HIS A 344 16.38 -11.52 -22.58
C HIS A 344 14.84 -11.57 -22.56
N TYR A 345 14.20 -11.41 -21.40
CA TYR A 345 12.73 -11.32 -21.33
C TYR A 345 12.20 -10.04 -22.01
N LEU A 346 12.88 -8.90 -21.84
CA LEU A 346 12.53 -7.63 -22.47
C LEU A 346 12.64 -7.69 -24.00
N SER A 347 13.74 -8.23 -24.54
CA SER A 347 13.92 -8.38 -25.99
C SER A 347 12.95 -9.39 -26.61
N ALA A 348 12.65 -10.50 -25.91
CA ALA A 348 11.61 -11.44 -26.33
C ALA A 348 10.19 -10.81 -26.32
N HIS A 349 9.91 -9.86 -25.42
CA HIS A 349 8.67 -9.09 -25.41
C HIS A 349 8.59 -8.09 -26.57
N GLN A 350 9.67 -7.34 -26.83
CA GLN A 350 9.77 -6.41 -27.96
C GLN A 350 9.55 -7.13 -29.30
N ALA A 351 10.19 -8.28 -29.52
CA ALA A 351 10.01 -9.09 -30.73
C ALA A 351 8.54 -9.51 -30.95
N ARG A 352 7.82 -9.90 -29.88
CA ARG A 352 6.40 -10.25 -29.94
C ARG A 352 5.51 -9.04 -30.28
N ARG A 353 5.83 -7.85 -29.75
CA ARG A 353 5.15 -6.60 -30.13
C ARG A 353 5.33 -6.31 -31.62
N SER A 354 6.56 -6.39 -32.15
CA SER A 354 6.83 -6.17 -33.58
C SER A 354 6.03 -7.11 -34.49
N ILE A 355 5.98 -8.41 -34.15
CA ILE A 355 5.17 -9.40 -34.90
C ILE A 355 3.67 -9.06 -34.84
N SER A 356 3.16 -8.67 -33.66
CA SER A 356 1.74 -8.31 -33.51
C SER A 356 1.36 -7.07 -34.30
N CYS A 357 2.22 -6.05 -34.38
CA CYS A 357 1.97 -4.85 -35.18
C CYS A 357 2.04 -5.15 -36.69
N LEU A 358 2.97 -6.00 -37.13
CA LEU A 358 3.05 -6.43 -38.52
C LEU A 358 1.77 -7.17 -38.96
N MET A 359 1.24 -8.07 -38.13
CA MET A 359 0.00 -8.81 -38.43
C MET A 359 -1.28 -7.97 -38.28
N ALA A 360 -1.26 -6.87 -37.53
CA ALA A 360 -2.35 -5.91 -37.54
C ALA A 360 -2.43 -5.16 -38.89
N ASN A 361 -1.27 -4.72 -39.41
CA ASN A 361 -1.20 -3.96 -40.65
C ASN A 361 -1.55 -4.80 -41.90
N THR A 362 -1.33 -6.12 -41.89
CA THR A 362 -1.73 -6.99 -43.02
C THR A 362 -3.23 -7.19 -43.17
N ASN A 363 -4.03 -6.81 -42.16
CA ASN A 363 -5.48 -7.07 -42.12
C ASN A 363 -6.35 -5.85 -42.47
N ASN A 364 -5.73 -4.70 -42.78
CA ASN A 364 -6.40 -3.54 -43.39
C ASN A 364 -5.97 -3.43 -44.88
N PRO A 365 -6.62 -4.15 -45.81
CA PRO A 365 -6.49 -3.85 -47.23
C PRO A 365 -7.10 -2.48 -47.53
N SER A 366 -6.38 -1.66 -48.28
CA SER A 366 -6.80 -0.36 -48.82
C SER A 366 -7.70 -0.50 -50.06
#